data_AF-A0A1R3INP6-F1
#
_entry.id   AF-A0A1R3INP6-F1
#
_cell.length_a   1.000
_cell.length_b   1.000
_cell.length_c   1.000
_cell.angle_alpha   90.00
_cell.angle_beta   90.00
_cell.angle_gamma   90.00
#
_symmetry.space_group_name_H-M   'P 1'
#
loop_
_entity.id
_entity.type
_entity.pdbx_description
1 polymer ?
#
loop_
_entity_poly.entity_id
_entity_poly.type
_entity_poly.pdbx_seq_one_letter_code
_entity_poly.pdbx_strand_id
1 'polypeptide(L)'
;MEMNNLLNIFLPPLTIISLVFILPPFLVLKLLWSIWRSVFKENVAGKVVLITGASSGIGEHLAYEYGKRGARLALVARRTDRLQKVAGRARELGSPDVIVITADVSKLQDSKRFVDQTVNHFGQLDHLVNNAGIGTPQTFGGTNISNYVPVMDINFWGSVYGTFFALPHLRKSRGKIVVMSSAGGWLYPPKASVYSASKAAQIALFESLRAEWGPGIGITVVTPGFVESEITQGVQVQKAKAIVESTCRGDPYLTQPFWVKSLFLVKLLGPELWTWFNYWVVVHITPRIRRFET
;
A
#
# COMPACT_ATOMS: atom_id res chain seq x y z
N MET A 1 -16.80 -16.17 -38.45
CA MET A 1 -15.59 -16.03 -37.63
C MET A 1 -16.06 -15.63 -36.23
N GLU A 2 -15.82 -16.46 -35.22
CA GLU A 2 -16.24 -16.14 -33.84
C GLU A 2 -15.70 -14.78 -33.41
N MET A 3 -16.48 -14.00 -32.64
CA MET A 3 -16.11 -12.66 -32.16
C MET A 3 -14.69 -12.63 -31.56
N ASN A 4 -14.32 -13.68 -30.81
CA ASN A 4 -12.99 -13.82 -30.22
C ASN A 4 -11.88 -13.93 -31.26
N ASN A 5 -12.10 -14.64 -32.37
CA ASN A 5 -11.11 -14.76 -33.44
C ASN A 5 -10.89 -13.43 -34.15
N LEU A 6 -11.96 -12.65 -34.39
CA LEU A 6 -11.84 -11.29 -34.91
C LEU A 6 -11.07 -10.39 -33.93
N LEU A 7 -11.42 -10.40 -32.64
CA LEU A 7 -10.74 -9.60 -31.62
C LEU A 7 -9.25 -9.96 -31.50
N ASN A 8 -8.90 -11.25 -31.55
CA ASN A 8 -7.50 -11.70 -31.47
C ASN A 8 -6.64 -11.20 -32.64
N ILE A 9 -7.23 -11.05 -33.84
CA ILE A 9 -6.52 -10.57 -35.03
C ILE A 9 -6.40 -9.04 -35.02
N PHE A 10 -7.49 -8.34 -34.74
CA PHE A 10 -7.55 -6.88 -34.95
C PHE A 10 -7.18 -6.07 -33.70
N LEU A 11 -7.46 -6.57 -32.50
CA LEU A 11 -7.26 -5.79 -31.28
C LEU A 11 -5.78 -5.51 -30.97
N PRO A 12 -4.84 -6.48 -31.06
CA PRO A 12 -3.43 -6.21 -30.78
C PRO A 12 -2.81 -5.09 -31.65
N PRO A 13 -2.89 -5.13 -33.00
CA PRO A 13 -2.32 -4.03 -33.81
C PRO A 13 -3.03 -2.70 -33.56
N LEU A 14 -4.36 -2.72 -33.38
CA LEU A 14 -5.11 -1.50 -33.05
C LEU A 14 -4.68 -0.89 -31.71
N THR A 15 -4.38 -1.71 -30.70
CA THR A 15 -3.88 -1.22 -29.40
C THR A 15 -2.48 -0.62 -29.50
N ILE A 16 -1.59 -1.18 -30.31
CA ILE A 16 -0.24 -0.63 -30.51
C ILE A 16 -0.33 0.73 -31.22
N ILE A 17 -1.11 0.80 -32.31
CA ILE A 17 -1.33 2.04 -33.06
C ILE A 17 -1.94 3.10 -32.14
N SER A 18 -2.99 2.76 -31.39
CA SER A 18 -3.65 3.71 -30.51
C SER A 18 -2.71 4.20 -29.39
N LEU A 19 -1.87 3.34 -28.82
CA LEU A 19 -0.87 3.74 -27.83
C LEU A 19 0.13 4.75 -28.40
N VAL A 20 0.62 4.59 -29.63
CA VAL A 20 1.58 5.53 -30.25
C VAL A 20 1.00 6.94 -30.36
N PHE A 21 -0.28 7.06 -30.71
CA PHE A 21 -0.93 8.37 -30.88
C PHE A 21 -1.52 8.95 -29.59
N ILE A 22 -2.07 8.12 -28.70
CA ILE A 22 -2.75 8.57 -27.48
C ILE A 22 -1.76 8.80 -26.34
N LEU A 23 -0.71 7.99 -26.23
CA LEU A 23 0.20 8.05 -25.09
C LEU A 23 0.95 9.39 -24.98
N PRO A 24 1.55 9.97 -26.05
CA PRO A 24 2.25 11.24 -25.94
C PRO A 24 1.38 12.42 -25.44
N PRO A 25 0.20 12.72 -26.03
CA PRO A 25 -0.65 13.80 -25.51
C PRO A 25 -1.20 13.48 -24.11
N PHE A 26 -1.48 12.22 -23.80
CA PHE A 26 -1.88 11.81 -22.46
C PHE A 26 -0.78 12.06 -21.42
N LEU A 27 0.49 11.81 -21.75
CA LEU A 27 1.61 12.08 -20.85
C LEU A 27 1.79 13.57 -20.59
N VAL A 28 1.58 14.42 -21.60
CA VAL A 28 1.56 15.89 -21.42
C VAL A 28 0.42 16.30 -20.49
N LEU A 29 -0.80 15.82 -20.73
CA LEU A 29 -1.94 16.10 -19.86
C LEU A 29 -1.70 15.62 -18.43
N LYS A 30 -1.14 14.42 -18.26
CA LYS A 30 -0.78 13.85 -16.96
C LYS A 30 0.28 14.70 -16.26
N LEU A 31 1.27 15.22 -16.98
CA LEU A 31 2.28 16.12 -16.42
C LEU A 31 1.65 17.43 -15.94
N LEU A 32 0.84 18.07 -16.79
CA LEU A 32 0.11 19.29 -16.42
C LEU A 32 -0.78 19.07 -15.19
N TRP A 33 -1.48 17.92 -15.14
CA TRP A 33 -2.35 17.58 -14.02
C TRP A 33 -1.55 17.26 -12.75
N SER A 34 -0.37 16.65 -12.88
CA SER A 34 0.56 16.44 -11.75
C SER A 34 1.08 17.76 -11.19
N ILE A 35 1.41 18.73 -12.05
CA ILE A 35 1.83 20.08 -11.63
C ILE A 35 0.68 20.76 -10.89
N TRP A 36 -0.51 20.75 -11.47
CA TRP A 36 -1.72 21.30 -10.85
C TRP A 36 -1.97 20.71 -9.47
N ARG A 37 -1.97 19.38 -9.34
CA ARG A 37 -2.18 18.68 -8.05
C ARG A 37 -1.07 18.91 -7.03
N SER A 38 0.15 19.21 -7.48
CA SER A 38 1.24 19.56 -6.58
C SER A 38 1.04 20.93 -5.93
N VAL A 39 0.37 21.85 -6.63
CA VAL A 39 -0.01 23.17 -6.11
C VAL A 39 -1.24 23.04 -5.19
N PHE A 40 -2.26 22.31 -5.62
CA PHE A 40 -3.53 22.14 -4.88
C PHE A 40 -3.57 20.85 -4.05
N LYS A 41 -2.52 20.59 -3.26
CA LYS A 41 -2.48 19.43 -2.36
C LYS A 41 -3.39 19.66 -1.14
N GLU A 42 -4.01 18.59 -0.67
CA GLU A 42 -4.84 18.64 0.54
C GLU A 42 -4.02 18.98 1.79
N ASN A 43 -4.56 19.86 2.63
CA ASN A 43 -4.09 20.11 3.98
C ASN A 43 -4.75 19.13 4.96
N VAL A 44 -3.93 18.40 5.72
CA VAL A 44 -4.39 17.37 6.67
C VAL A 44 -4.50 17.89 8.11
N ALA A 45 -4.22 19.17 8.35
CA ALA A 45 -4.41 19.78 9.67
C ALA A 45 -5.87 19.64 10.12
N GLY A 46 -6.10 19.10 11.32
CA GLY A 46 -7.43 18.84 11.88
C GLY A 46 -8.16 17.62 11.31
N LYS A 47 -7.67 17.02 10.21
CA LYS A 47 -8.22 15.78 9.63
C LYS A 47 -7.96 14.59 10.55
N VAL A 48 -8.85 13.59 10.51
CA VAL A 48 -8.74 12.36 11.29
C VAL A 48 -8.16 11.25 10.44
N VAL A 49 -7.03 10.70 10.87
CA VAL A 49 -6.28 9.66 10.15
C VAL A 49 -6.19 8.42 11.01
N LEU A 50 -6.77 7.32 10.52
CA LEU A 50 -6.67 5.99 11.14
C LEU A 50 -5.54 5.20 10.49
N ILE A 51 -4.55 4.77 11.27
CA ILE A 51 -3.36 4.06 10.77
C ILE A 51 -3.27 2.68 11.40
N THR A 52 -3.36 1.63 10.58
CA THR A 52 -3.13 0.24 11.03
C THR A 52 -1.66 -0.14 10.94
N GLY A 53 -1.20 -0.99 11.86
CA GLY A 53 0.22 -1.36 11.94
C GLY A 53 1.11 -0.20 12.38
N ALA A 54 0.59 0.75 13.14
CA ALA A 54 1.29 1.99 13.53
C ALA A 54 2.41 1.80 14.57
N SER A 55 2.55 0.61 15.16
CA SER A 55 3.50 0.34 16.25
C SER A 55 4.98 0.21 15.85
N SER A 56 5.29 0.21 14.54
CA SER A 56 6.67 0.13 14.04
C SER A 56 6.76 0.46 12.55
N GLY A 57 7.98 0.70 12.07
CA GLY A 57 8.28 0.68 10.64
C GLY A 57 7.64 1.85 9.89
N ILE A 58 7.13 1.58 8.68
CA ILE A 58 6.46 2.61 7.88
C ILE A 58 5.25 3.18 8.61
N GLY A 59 4.46 2.35 9.31
CA GLY A 59 3.26 2.80 10.03
C GLY A 59 3.55 3.81 11.15
N GLU A 60 4.63 3.58 11.89
CA GLU A 60 5.13 4.50 12.91
C GLU A 60 5.53 5.85 12.29
N HIS A 61 6.34 5.82 11.22
CA HIS A 61 6.77 7.05 10.56
C HIS A 61 5.63 7.77 9.82
N LEU A 62 4.60 7.05 9.36
CA LEU A 62 3.38 7.66 8.84
C LEU A 62 2.64 8.42 9.95
N ALA A 63 2.54 7.87 11.16
CA ALA A 63 1.96 8.57 12.30
C ALA A 63 2.72 9.87 12.60
N TYR A 64 4.05 9.83 12.54
CA TYR A 64 4.89 11.02 12.74
C TYR A 64 4.69 12.06 11.64
N GLU A 65 4.67 11.66 10.37
CA GLU A 65 4.50 12.59 9.24
C GLU A 65 3.10 13.20 9.18
N TYR A 66 2.05 12.45 9.52
CA TYR A 66 0.71 13.03 9.68
C TYR A 66 0.63 13.94 10.91
N GLY A 67 1.25 13.55 12.03
CA GLY A 67 1.31 14.36 13.25
C GLY A 67 1.98 15.72 13.03
N LYS A 68 3.14 15.75 12.35
CA LYS A 68 3.84 16.98 11.95
C LYS A 68 2.98 17.94 11.12
N ARG A 69 1.97 17.42 10.43
CA ARG A 69 1.05 18.20 9.59
C ARG A 69 -0.25 18.55 10.32
N GLY A 70 -0.32 18.35 11.64
CA GLY A 70 -1.45 18.74 12.48
C GLY A 70 -2.66 17.81 12.37
N ALA A 71 -2.51 16.59 11.85
CA ALA A 71 -3.60 15.62 11.79
C ALA A 71 -3.89 15.03 13.18
N ARG A 72 -5.15 14.69 13.44
CA ARG A 72 -5.60 13.89 14.59
C ARG A 72 -5.51 12.41 14.23
N LEU A 73 -4.99 11.59 15.13
CA LEU A 73 -4.58 10.21 14.79
C LEU A 73 -5.31 9.16 15.62
N ALA A 74 -5.76 8.10 14.95
CA ALA A 74 -6.12 6.83 15.59
C ALA A 74 -5.08 5.78 15.21
N LEU A 75 -4.29 5.33 16.19
CA LEU A 75 -3.17 4.41 15.97
C LEU A 75 -3.56 3.00 16.38
N VAL A 76 -3.51 2.06 15.43
CA VAL A 76 -3.99 0.68 15.61
C VAL A 76 -2.84 -0.32 15.42
N ALA A 77 -2.63 -1.18 16.41
CA ALA A 77 -1.76 -2.36 16.35
C ALA A 77 -1.98 -3.26 17.59
N ARG A 78 -1.28 -4.39 17.64
CA ARG A 78 -1.36 -5.34 18.76
C ARG A 78 -0.48 -4.98 19.97
N ARG A 79 0.62 -4.25 19.73
CA ARG A 79 1.62 -3.91 20.77
C ARG A 79 1.31 -2.54 21.37
N THR A 80 0.55 -2.53 22.45
CA THR A 80 0.06 -1.31 23.11
C THR A 80 1.20 -0.43 23.62
N ASP A 81 2.24 -1.03 24.21
CA ASP A 81 3.43 -0.34 24.72
C ASP A 81 4.12 0.50 23.62
N ARG A 82 4.28 -0.09 22.43
CA ARG A 82 4.88 0.60 21.28
C ARG A 82 3.95 1.67 20.74
N LEU A 83 2.65 1.41 20.64
CA LEU A 83 1.68 2.42 20.19
C LEU A 83 1.67 3.65 21.09
N GLN A 84 1.76 3.47 22.41
CA GLN A 84 1.80 4.59 23.34
C GLN A 84 3.05 5.47 23.13
N LYS A 85 4.21 4.86 22.87
CA LYS A 85 5.43 5.59 22.50
C LYS A 85 5.25 6.37 21.18
N VAL A 86 4.68 5.72 20.16
CA VAL A 86 4.39 6.39 18.88
C VAL A 86 3.38 7.52 19.05
N ALA A 87 2.35 7.35 19.88
CA ALA A 87 1.36 8.38 20.17
C ALA A 87 1.97 9.58 20.90
N GLY A 88 2.79 9.34 21.93
CA GLY A 88 3.52 10.40 22.63
C GLY A 88 4.37 11.22 21.67
N ARG A 89 5.18 10.54 20.84
CA ARG A 89 6.03 11.20 19.86
C ARG A 89 5.23 11.93 18.77
N ALA A 90 4.10 11.40 18.31
CA ALA A 90 3.26 12.07 17.33
C ALA A 90 2.64 13.36 17.89
N ARG A 91 2.26 13.39 19.17
CA ARG A 91 1.80 14.61 19.86
C ARG A 91 2.92 15.65 19.96
N GLU A 92 4.11 15.24 20.41
CA GLU A 92 5.29 16.12 20.46
C GLU A 92 5.62 16.76 19.11
N LEU A 93 5.39 16.02 18.02
CA LEU A 93 5.65 16.48 16.65
C LEU A 93 4.57 17.42 16.10
N GLY A 94 3.42 17.58 16.79
CA GLY A 94 2.38 18.54 16.41
C GLY A 94 0.99 17.94 16.18
N SER A 95 0.77 16.64 16.45
CA SER A 95 -0.58 16.07 16.38
C SER A 95 -1.44 16.65 17.51
N PRO A 96 -2.61 17.27 17.22
CA PRO A 96 -3.45 17.87 18.25
C PRO A 96 -4.09 16.84 19.20
N ASP A 97 -4.37 15.65 18.69
CA ASP A 97 -4.99 14.57 19.47
C ASP A 97 -4.65 13.21 18.84
N VAL A 98 -4.38 12.23 19.69
CA VAL A 98 -4.00 10.87 19.31
C VAL A 98 -4.66 9.87 20.24
N ILE A 99 -5.39 8.91 19.68
CA ILE A 99 -5.91 7.74 20.43
C ILE A 99 -5.16 6.48 20.03
N VAL A 100 -4.97 5.60 21.01
CA VAL A 100 -4.31 4.30 20.84
C VAL A 100 -5.36 3.20 20.97
N ILE A 101 -5.44 2.34 19.96
CA ILE A 101 -6.41 1.25 19.92
C ILE A 101 -5.65 -0.07 19.73
N THR A 102 -5.78 -0.95 20.74
CA THR A 102 -5.19 -2.29 20.66
C THR A 102 -6.14 -3.22 19.91
N ALA A 103 -5.73 -3.69 18.75
CA ALA A 103 -6.55 -4.52 17.88
C ALA A 103 -5.71 -5.35 16.91
N ASP A 104 -6.24 -6.51 16.55
CA ASP A 104 -5.73 -7.37 15.48
C ASP A 104 -6.58 -7.19 14.21
N VAL A 105 -5.97 -6.68 13.14
CA VAL A 105 -6.66 -6.43 11.87
C VAL A 105 -7.19 -7.71 11.22
N SER A 106 -6.63 -8.88 11.54
CA SER A 106 -7.14 -10.17 11.03
C SER A 106 -8.51 -10.56 11.60
N LYS A 107 -8.98 -9.88 12.66
CA LYS A 107 -10.25 -10.18 13.32
C LYS A 107 -11.30 -9.15 12.92
N LEU A 108 -12.37 -9.62 12.27
CA LEU A 108 -13.48 -8.77 11.80
C LEU A 108 -14.03 -7.84 12.90
N GLN A 109 -14.23 -8.37 14.10
CA GLN A 109 -14.79 -7.61 15.24
C GLN A 109 -13.84 -6.53 15.74
N ASP A 110 -12.53 -6.78 15.70
CA ASP A 110 -11.51 -5.79 16.04
C ASP A 110 -11.49 -4.66 15.02
N SER A 111 -11.65 -4.98 13.73
CA SER A 111 -11.77 -3.99 12.67
C SER A 111 -12.97 -3.08 12.82
N LYS A 112 -14.13 -3.65 13.15
CA LYS A 112 -15.32 -2.85 13.48
C LYS A 112 -15.04 -1.94 14.68
N ARG A 113 -14.49 -2.52 15.77
CA ARG A 113 -14.22 -1.80 17.01
C ARG A 113 -13.28 -0.61 16.82
N PHE A 114 -12.18 -0.76 16.09
CA PHE A 114 -11.25 0.36 15.93
C PHE A 114 -11.81 1.50 15.07
N VAL A 115 -12.68 1.19 14.10
CA VAL A 115 -13.35 2.22 13.30
C VAL A 115 -14.37 2.94 14.18
N ASP A 116 -15.21 2.19 14.91
CA ASP A 116 -16.22 2.75 15.81
C ASP A 116 -15.56 3.63 16.88
N GLN A 117 -14.48 3.18 17.52
CA GLN A 117 -13.75 3.97 18.52
C GLN A 117 -13.17 5.25 17.92
N THR A 118 -12.65 5.19 16.68
CA THR A 118 -12.13 6.38 15.99
C THR A 118 -13.24 7.40 15.73
N VAL A 119 -14.37 6.94 15.20
CA VAL A 119 -15.50 7.83 14.87
C VAL A 119 -16.17 8.36 16.14
N ASN A 120 -16.32 7.54 17.18
CA ASN A 120 -16.91 7.98 18.46
C ASN A 120 -16.05 9.04 19.14
N HIS A 121 -14.72 8.92 19.06
CA HIS A 121 -13.81 9.88 19.67
C HIS A 121 -13.70 11.18 18.87
N PHE A 122 -13.57 11.12 17.54
CA PHE A 122 -13.31 12.31 16.71
C PHE A 122 -14.53 12.87 15.98
N GLY A 123 -15.65 12.14 15.93
CA GLY A 123 -16.86 12.47 15.17
C GLY A 123 -16.77 12.26 13.65
N GLN A 124 -15.59 11.90 13.12
CA GLN A 124 -15.35 11.75 11.68
C GLN A 124 -14.16 10.81 11.40
N LEU A 125 -14.02 10.40 10.14
CA LEU A 125 -12.85 9.71 9.62
C LEU A 125 -12.56 10.25 8.21
N ASP A 126 -11.38 10.84 8.02
CA ASP A 126 -10.99 11.41 6.73
C ASP A 126 -10.06 10.46 5.96
N HIS A 127 -9.05 9.90 6.62
CA HIS A 127 -8.09 9.02 5.97
C HIS A 127 -8.02 7.67 6.67
N LEU A 128 -8.11 6.57 5.90
CA LEU A 128 -7.81 5.22 6.35
C LEU A 128 -6.49 4.75 5.73
N VAL A 129 -5.51 4.42 6.57
CA VAL A 129 -4.22 3.89 6.14
C VAL A 129 -4.12 2.42 6.52
N ASN A 130 -4.42 1.56 5.53
CA ASN A 130 -4.25 0.12 5.59
C ASN A 130 -2.76 -0.23 5.43
N ASN A 131 -2.00 -0.08 6.52
CA ASN A 131 -0.55 -0.33 6.55
C ASN A 131 -0.16 -1.65 7.20
N ALA A 132 -0.99 -2.21 8.10
CA ALA A 132 -0.68 -3.48 8.75
C ALA A 132 -0.36 -4.57 7.71
N GLY A 133 0.74 -5.29 7.93
CA GLY A 133 1.13 -6.39 7.08
C GLY A 133 2.30 -7.18 7.63
N ILE A 134 2.41 -8.42 7.19
CA ILE A 134 3.51 -9.33 7.50
C ILE A 134 4.02 -9.98 6.21
N GLY A 135 5.30 -10.35 6.22
CA GLY A 135 5.92 -11.11 5.15
C GLY A 135 7.19 -11.75 5.66
N THR A 136 7.30 -13.07 5.51
CA THR A 136 8.52 -13.82 5.82
C THR A 136 9.00 -14.46 4.52
N PRO A 137 10.27 -14.23 4.10
CA PRO A 137 10.84 -14.93 2.96
C PRO A 137 10.83 -16.44 3.21
N GLN A 138 10.12 -17.19 2.38
CA GLN A 138 9.92 -18.61 2.57
C GLN A 138 9.79 -19.33 1.24
N THR A 139 10.53 -20.42 1.07
CA THR A 139 10.40 -21.26 -0.12
C THR A 139 9.12 -22.08 -0.01
N PHE A 140 8.27 -22.02 -1.04
CA PHE A 140 7.05 -22.81 -1.08
C PHE A 140 7.40 -24.30 -1.00
N GLY A 141 6.80 -25.03 -0.05
CA GLY A 141 7.07 -26.45 0.22
C GLY A 141 8.09 -26.74 1.33
N GLY A 142 8.78 -25.75 1.90
CA GLY A 142 9.81 -25.96 2.95
C GLY A 142 9.31 -25.87 4.40
N THR A 143 8.01 -25.78 4.64
CA THR A 143 7.43 -25.29 5.92
C THR A 143 5.96 -25.71 6.10
N ASN A 144 5.44 -25.62 7.32
CA ASN A 144 4.02 -25.81 7.63
C ASN A 144 3.13 -24.79 6.89
N ILE A 145 2.12 -25.28 6.15
CA ILE A 145 1.13 -24.46 5.43
C ILE A 145 0.41 -23.47 6.34
N SER A 146 0.24 -23.80 7.63
CA SER A 146 -0.39 -22.93 8.63
C SER A 146 0.34 -21.59 8.82
N ASN A 147 1.62 -21.50 8.47
CA ASN A 147 2.39 -20.24 8.54
C ASN A 147 1.94 -19.21 7.49
N TYR A 148 1.25 -19.65 6.43
CA TYR A 148 0.80 -18.79 5.34
C TYR A 148 -0.58 -18.17 5.59
N VAL A 149 -1.43 -18.82 6.40
CA VAL A 149 -2.79 -18.35 6.68
C VAL A 149 -2.78 -16.92 7.26
N PRO A 150 -1.95 -16.60 8.27
CA PRO A 150 -1.88 -15.24 8.81
C PRO A 150 -1.46 -14.18 7.79
N VAL A 151 -0.71 -14.55 6.74
CA VAL A 151 -0.28 -13.60 5.70
C VAL A 151 -1.47 -13.08 4.92
N MET A 152 -2.38 -13.95 4.50
CA MET A 152 -3.62 -13.55 3.84
C MET A 152 -4.56 -12.83 4.81
N ASP A 153 -4.72 -13.34 6.02
CA ASP A 153 -5.63 -12.76 7.02
C ASP A 153 -5.22 -11.33 7.41
N ILE A 154 -3.93 -11.08 7.61
CA ILE A 154 -3.44 -9.75 8.01
C ILE A 154 -3.33 -8.83 6.81
N ASN A 155 -2.67 -9.27 5.72
CA ASN A 155 -2.41 -8.38 4.59
C ASN A 155 -3.71 -8.10 3.83
N PHE A 156 -4.44 -9.12 3.42
CA PHE A 156 -5.62 -8.93 2.59
C PHE A 156 -6.84 -8.62 3.45
N TRP A 157 -7.31 -9.57 4.26
CA TRP A 157 -8.55 -9.42 5.02
C TRP A 157 -8.49 -8.26 6.01
N GLY A 158 -7.34 -8.02 6.66
CA GLY A 158 -7.18 -6.87 7.54
C GLY A 158 -7.38 -5.51 6.86
N SER A 159 -7.04 -5.40 5.58
CA SER A 159 -7.36 -4.20 4.78
C SER A 159 -8.81 -4.15 4.31
N VAL A 160 -9.42 -5.31 4.03
CA VAL A 160 -10.84 -5.42 3.64
C VAL A 160 -11.74 -4.98 4.78
N TYR A 161 -11.57 -5.55 5.97
CA TYR A 161 -12.46 -5.31 7.11
C TYR A 161 -12.44 -3.86 7.56
N GLY A 162 -11.24 -3.27 7.71
CA GLY A 162 -11.12 -1.84 8.06
C GLY A 162 -11.78 -0.94 7.02
N THR A 163 -11.59 -1.25 5.73
CA THR A 163 -12.22 -0.50 4.62
C THR A 163 -13.74 -0.61 4.63
N PHE A 164 -14.26 -1.82 4.85
CA PHE A 164 -15.70 -2.09 4.87
C PHE A 164 -16.40 -1.27 5.95
N PHE A 165 -15.89 -1.26 7.18
CA PHE A 165 -16.48 -0.49 8.27
C PHE A 165 -16.23 1.02 8.16
N ALA A 166 -15.10 1.45 7.57
CA ALA A 166 -14.80 2.87 7.38
C ALA A 166 -15.61 3.53 6.25
N LEU A 167 -16.13 2.75 5.30
CA LEU A 167 -16.79 3.22 4.08
C LEU A 167 -17.83 4.33 4.28
N PRO A 168 -18.85 4.21 5.16
CA PRO A 168 -19.85 5.27 5.34
C PRO A 168 -19.23 6.60 5.81
N HIS A 169 -18.20 6.53 6.66
CA HIS A 169 -17.53 7.71 7.19
C HIS A 169 -16.62 8.37 6.15
N LEU A 170 -15.90 7.56 5.36
CA LEU A 170 -15.08 8.05 4.25
C LEU A 170 -15.94 8.66 3.13
N ARG A 171 -17.13 8.12 2.84
CA ARG A 171 -18.06 8.76 1.91
C ARG A 171 -18.52 10.12 2.41
N LYS A 172 -18.86 10.22 3.70
CA LYS A 172 -19.30 11.47 4.33
C LYS A 172 -18.21 12.55 4.28
N SER A 173 -16.96 12.18 4.52
CA SER A 173 -15.83 13.13 4.53
C SER A 173 -15.21 13.40 3.15
N ARG A 174 -15.64 12.67 2.11
CA ARG A 174 -14.94 12.56 0.81
C ARG A 174 -13.46 12.19 1.03
N GLY A 175 -13.28 11.23 1.91
CA GLY A 175 -12.01 10.82 2.47
C GLY A 175 -11.11 10.06 1.51
N LYS A 176 -9.99 9.57 2.05
CA LYS A 176 -8.98 8.85 1.29
C LYS A 176 -8.60 7.53 1.96
N ILE A 177 -8.25 6.55 1.14
CA ILE A 177 -7.68 5.29 1.56
C ILE A 177 -6.26 5.19 1.02
N VAL A 178 -5.34 4.82 1.90
CA VAL A 178 -3.96 4.47 1.55
C VAL A 178 -3.79 2.98 1.82
N VAL A 179 -3.33 2.25 0.81
CA VAL A 179 -3.16 0.80 0.89
C VAL A 179 -1.70 0.45 0.68
N MET A 180 -1.08 -0.12 1.71
CA MET A 180 0.30 -0.58 1.65
C MET A 180 0.37 -1.96 1.01
N SER A 181 0.53 -1.99 -0.31
CA SER A 181 0.85 -3.20 -1.06
C SER A 181 2.38 -3.40 -1.14
N SER A 182 2.91 -3.88 -2.26
CA SER A 182 4.33 -4.07 -2.53
C SER A 182 4.57 -4.20 -4.02
N ALA A 183 5.77 -3.85 -4.49
CA ALA A 183 6.22 -4.24 -5.82
C ALA A 183 6.19 -5.76 -6.01
N GLY A 184 6.33 -6.53 -4.92
CA GLY A 184 6.14 -7.98 -4.94
C GLY A 184 4.75 -8.43 -5.38
N GLY A 185 3.73 -7.57 -5.30
CA GLY A 185 2.37 -7.84 -5.77
C GLY A 185 2.20 -7.80 -7.30
N TRP A 186 3.21 -7.37 -8.04
CA TRP A 186 3.21 -7.41 -9.51
C TRP A 186 4.55 -7.86 -10.12
N LEU A 187 5.62 -7.97 -9.33
CA LEU A 187 6.89 -8.59 -9.73
C LEU A 187 6.94 -10.10 -9.47
N TYR A 188 6.29 -10.58 -8.40
CA TYR A 188 6.29 -11.98 -7.96
C TYR A 188 7.70 -12.58 -7.76
N PRO A 189 8.52 -12.00 -6.86
CA PRO A 189 9.85 -12.51 -6.63
C PRO A 189 9.85 -13.88 -5.96
N PRO A 190 10.93 -14.66 -6.13
CA PRO A 190 11.07 -15.95 -5.49
C PRO A 190 11.05 -15.81 -3.96
N LYS A 191 10.64 -16.90 -3.29
CA LYS A 191 10.49 -16.98 -1.82
C LYS A 191 9.47 -16.00 -1.21
N ALA A 192 8.63 -15.38 -2.04
CA ALA A 192 7.58 -14.48 -1.59
C ALA A 192 6.18 -14.93 -2.03
N SER A 193 5.97 -16.19 -2.42
CA SER A 193 4.75 -16.66 -3.11
C SER A 193 3.43 -16.18 -2.47
N VAL A 194 3.12 -16.60 -1.24
CA VAL A 194 1.87 -16.22 -0.56
C VAL A 194 1.85 -14.74 -0.22
N TYR A 195 2.99 -14.16 0.16
CA TYR A 195 3.09 -12.72 0.40
C TYR A 195 2.70 -11.91 -0.85
N SER A 196 3.32 -12.23 -1.99
CA SER A 196 3.03 -11.68 -3.30
C SER A 196 1.58 -11.88 -3.71
N ALA A 197 1.00 -13.05 -3.49
CA ALA A 197 -0.41 -13.31 -3.72
C ALA A 197 -1.30 -12.38 -2.89
N SER A 198 -1.00 -12.22 -1.59
CA SER A 198 -1.76 -11.31 -0.71
C SER A 198 -1.66 -9.84 -1.16
N LYS A 199 -0.47 -9.40 -1.60
CA LYS A 199 -0.24 -8.02 -2.07
C LYS A 199 -0.87 -7.77 -3.45
N ALA A 200 -0.89 -8.78 -4.32
CA ALA A 200 -1.60 -8.74 -5.59
C ALA A 200 -3.12 -8.66 -5.38
N ALA A 201 -3.66 -9.47 -4.47
CA ALA A 201 -5.08 -9.45 -4.10
C ALA A 201 -5.50 -8.08 -3.56
N GLN A 202 -4.67 -7.45 -2.71
CA GLN A 202 -4.91 -6.06 -2.29
C GLN A 202 -4.98 -5.11 -3.48
N ILE A 203 -4.01 -5.15 -4.41
CA ILE A 203 -4.02 -4.27 -5.59
C ILE A 203 -5.33 -4.47 -6.36
N ALA A 204 -5.65 -5.71 -6.73
CA ALA A 204 -6.85 -6.03 -7.50
C ALA A 204 -8.13 -5.50 -6.84
N LEU A 205 -8.30 -5.74 -5.53
CA LEU A 205 -9.45 -5.24 -4.79
C LEU A 205 -9.56 -3.72 -4.86
N PHE A 206 -8.49 -2.99 -4.53
CA PHE A 206 -8.55 -1.53 -4.44
C PHE A 206 -8.58 -0.85 -5.81
N GLU A 207 -8.13 -1.52 -6.88
CA GLU A 207 -8.41 -1.12 -8.26
C GLU A 207 -9.91 -1.22 -8.58
N SER A 208 -10.54 -2.35 -8.26
CA SER A 208 -11.98 -2.55 -8.45
C SER A 208 -12.80 -1.52 -7.66
N LEU A 209 -12.48 -1.32 -6.38
CA LEU A 209 -13.17 -0.32 -5.55
C LEU A 209 -13.01 1.11 -6.08
N ARG A 210 -11.86 1.45 -6.68
CA ARG A 210 -11.67 2.75 -7.31
C ARG A 210 -12.62 2.94 -8.51
N ALA A 211 -12.81 1.91 -9.32
CA ALA A 211 -13.74 1.95 -10.44
C ALA A 211 -15.20 2.03 -9.96
N GLU A 212 -15.55 1.27 -8.92
CA GLU A 212 -16.90 1.23 -8.35
C GLU A 212 -17.30 2.52 -7.63
N TRP A 213 -16.38 3.16 -6.91
CA TRP A 213 -16.69 4.35 -6.09
C TRP A 213 -16.43 5.67 -6.81
N GLY A 214 -15.72 5.64 -7.95
CA GLY A 214 -15.37 6.83 -8.71
C GLY A 214 -14.60 7.86 -7.86
N PRO A 215 -14.78 9.17 -8.10
CA PRO A 215 -14.03 10.22 -7.40
C PRO A 215 -14.49 10.48 -5.95
N GLY A 216 -15.50 9.76 -5.45
CA GLY A 216 -16.10 10.01 -4.13
C GLY A 216 -15.18 9.67 -2.95
N ILE A 217 -14.26 8.72 -3.14
CA ILE A 217 -13.22 8.35 -2.18
C ILE A 217 -11.89 8.23 -2.93
N GLY A 218 -10.87 8.96 -2.50
CA GLY A 218 -9.54 8.84 -3.09
C GLY A 218 -8.86 7.55 -2.65
N ILE A 219 -8.25 6.80 -3.56
CA ILE A 219 -7.51 5.57 -3.23
C ILE A 219 -6.08 5.66 -3.77
N THR A 220 -5.10 5.65 -2.86
CA THR A 220 -3.67 5.59 -3.18
C THR A 220 -3.14 4.18 -2.89
N VAL A 221 -2.74 3.46 -3.94
CA VAL A 221 -2.07 2.16 -3.82
C VAL A 221 -0.56 2.38 -3.77
N VAL A 222 0.04 2.04 -2.62
CA VAL A 222 1.47 2.17 -2.39
C VAL A 222 2.15 0.83 -2.63
N THR A 223 3.17 0.82 -3.48
CA THR A 223 3.95 -0.39 -3.85
C THR A 223 5.43 -0.16 -3.55
N PRO A 224 5.87 -0.32 -2.30
CA PRO A 224 7.29 -0.23 -1.98
C PRO A 224 8.07 -1.36 -2.68
N GLY A 225 9.23 -1.00 -3.22
CA GLY A 225 10.22 -1.93 -3.77
C GLY A 225 11.02 -2.67 -2.71
N PHE A 226 11.98 -3.48 -3.15
CA PHE A 226 12.95 -4.12 -2.27
C PHE A 226 13.72 -3.07 -1.50
N VAL A 227 13.56 -3.09 -0.20
CA VAL A 227 14.42 -2.39 0.74
C VAL A 227 14.55 -3.34 1.91
N GLU A 228 15.78 -3.74 2.22
CA GLU A 228 16.08 -4.51 3.42
C GLU A 228 15.36 -3.89 4.60
N SER A 229 14.44 -4.68 5.18
CA SER A 229 13.40 -4.17 6.07
C SER A 229 13.90 -3.66 7.42
N GLU A 230 15.20 -3.64 7.67
CA GLU A 230 15.78 -3.23 8.96
C GLU A 230 16.96 -2.26 8.87
N ILE A 231 17.53 -2.00 7.69
CA ILE A 231 18.76 -1.20 7.59
C ILE A 231 18.38 0.25 7.26
N THR A 232 18.41 1.08 8.31
CA THR A 232 18.26 2.54 8.42
C THR A 232 16.84 3.14 8.56
N GLN A 233 16.57 3.70 9.75
CA GLN A 233 15.42 4.57 10.07
C GLN A 233 15.20 5.66 9.00
N GLY A 234 16.28 6.19 8.41
CA GLY A 234 16.23 7.22 7.37
C GLY A 234 15.41 6.84 6.14
N VAL A 235 15.46 5.58 5.69
CA VAL A 235 14.70 5.13 4.51
C VAL A 235 13.20 5.05 4.81
N GLN A 236 12.83 4.66 6.03
CA GLN A 236 11.43 4.59 6.44
C GLN A 236 10.81 5.99 6.57
N VAL A 237 11.57 6.96 7.08
CA VAL A 237 11.17 8.38 7.14
C VAL A 237 10.90 8.93 5.74
N GLN A 238 11.83 8.72 4.79
CA GLN A 238 11.66 9.21 3.42
C GLN A 238 10.42 8.60 2.74
N LYS A 239 10.19 7.29 2.93
CA LYS A 239 8.99 6.60 2.43
C LYS A 239 7.71 7.17 3.02
N ALA A 240 7.65 7.32 4.34
CA ALA A 240 6.46 7.88 5.00
C ALA A 240 6.14 9.28 4.48
N LYS A 241 7.14 10.16 4.37
CA LYS A 241 6.96 11.51 3.82
C LYS A 241 6.39 11.46 2.39
N ALA A 242 6.97 10.63 1.52
CA ALA A 242 6.52 10.47 0.15
C ALA A 242 5.09 9.93 0.06
N ILE A 243 4.72 8.97 0.92
CA ILE A 243 3.36 8.43 1.02
C ILE A 243 2.37 9.54 1.39
N VAL A 244 2.62 10.26 2.49
CA VAL A 244 1.69 11.31 2.95
C VAL A 244 1.57 12.42 1.89
N GLU A 245 2.66 12.86 1.27
CA GLU A 245 2.60 13.83 0.16
C GLU A 245 1.80 13.32 -1.04
N SER A 246 2.01 12.07 -1.45
CA SER A 246 1.31 11.46 -2.57
C SER A 246 -0.19 11.34 -2.30
N THR A 247 -0.56 10.94 -1.08
CA THR A 247 -1.96 10.92 -0.63
C THR A 247 -2.57 12.32 -0.59
N CYS A 248 -1.86 13.33 -0.08
CA CYS A 248 -2.33 14.72 -0.08
C CYS A 248 -2.57 15.26 -1.50
N ARG A 249 -1.69 14.93 -2.47
CA ARG A 249 -1.90 15.26 -3.90
C ARG A 249 -3.02 14.48 -4.57
N GLY A 250 -3.49 13.39 -3.94
CA GLY A 250 -4.51 12.51 -4.51
C GLY A 250 -3.97 11.61 -5.62
N ASP A 251 -2.68 11.25 -5.55
CA ASP A 251 -2.07 10.34 -6.51
C ASP A 251 -2.70 8.94 -6.38
N PRO A 252 -3.08 8.29 -7.49
CA PRO A 252 -3.65 6.95 -7.44
C PRO A 252 -2.62 5.87 -7.08
N TYR A 253 -1.34 6.11 -7.39
CA TYR A 253 -0.25 5.14 -7.22
C TYR A 253 1.03 5.80 -6.73
N LEU A 254 1.71 5.12 -5.82
CA LEU A 254 3.07 5.45 -5.41
C LEU A 254 3.93 4.18 -5.42
N THR A 255 5.09 4.25 -6.08
CA THR A 255 6.10 3.17 -6.03
C THR A 255 7.41 3.79 -5.56
N GLN A 256 8.01 3.21 -4.54
CA GLN A 256 9.24 3.74 -3.94
C GLN A 256 10.25 2.61 -3.69
N PRO A 257 11.47 2.67 -4.25
CA PRO A 257 11.97 3.73 -5.14
C PRO A 257 11.34 3.69 -6.54
N PHE A 258 11.34 4.83 -7.24
CA PHE A 258 10.65 4.99 -8.54
C PHE A 258 11.15 4.04 -9.63
N TRP A 259 12.46 3.75 -9.67
CA TRP A 259 13.08 2.88 -10.69
C TRP A 259 12.51 1.46 -10.70
N VAL A 260 11.90 1.01 -9.59
CA VAL A 260 11.25 -0.31 -9.53
C VAL A 260 10.12 -0.41 -10.55
N LYS A 261 9.44 0.69 -10.88
CA LYS A 261 8.42 0.71 -11.95
C LYS A 261 9.00 0.26 -13.30
N SER A 262 10.27 0.52 -13.58
CA SER A 262 10.90 0.08 -14.82
C SER A 262 10.98 -1.44 -14.93
N LEU A 263 11.09 -2.16 -13.81
CA LEU A 263 11.06 -3.63 -13.80
C LEU A 263 9.71 -4.19 -14.25
N PHE A 264 8.62 -3.44 -14.08
CA PHE A 264 7.32 -3.83 -14.62
C PHE A 264 7.37 -3.95 -16.14
N LEU A 265 8.03 -2.99 -16.82
CA LEU A 265 8.19 -3.02 -18.27
C LEU A 265 9.05 -4.20 -18.73
N VAL A 266 10.12 -4.50 -18.02
CA VAL A 266 10.96 -5.69 -18.29
C VAL A 266 10.11 -6.96 -18.22
N LYS A 267 9.31 -7.10 -17.15
CA LYS A 267 8.41 -8.26 -16.99
C LYS A 267 7.34 -8.33 -18.07
N LEU A 268 6.79 -7.18 -18.48
CA LEU A 268 5.73 -7.12 -19.49
C LEU A 268 6.25 -7.47 -20.90
N LEU A 269 7.44 -6.98 -21.24
CA LEU A 269 8.03 -7.14 -22.59
C LEU A 269 8.86 -8.42 -22.75
N GLY A 270 9.40 -8.97 -21.64
CA GLY A 270 10.22 -10.16 -21.63
C GLY A 270 9.94 -11.04 -20.42
N PRO A 271 8.76 -11.69 -20.34
CA PRO A 271 8.40 -12.54 -19.20
C PRO A 271 9.35 -13.74 -19.04
N GLU A 272 9.91 -14.27 -20.12
CA GLU A 272 10.92 -15.33 -20.11
C GLU A 272 12.22 -14.83 -19.50
N LEU A 273 12.67 -13.63 -19.86
CA LEU A 273 13.85 -12.97 -19.28
C LEU A 273 13.66 -12.70 -17.79
N TRP A 274 12.47 -12.25 -17.39
CA TRP A 274 12.13 -12.04 -15.98
C TRP A 274 12.13 -13.36 -15.20
N THR A 275 11.60 -14.43 -15.79
CA THR A 275 11.57 -15.77 -15.18
C THR A 275 12.99 -16.31 -15.03
N TRP A 276 13.82 -16.19 -16.06
CA TRP A 276 15.24 -16.54 -16.01
C TRP A 276 15.98 -15.74 -14.93
N PHE A 277 15.75 -14.43 -14.84
CA PHE A 277 16.35 -13.59 -13.81
C PHE A 277 15.96 -14.05 -12.40
N ASN A 278 14.67 -14.30 -12.15
CA ASN A 278 14.21 -14.81 -10.85
C ASN A 278 14.84 -16.18 -10.52
N TYR A 279 14.93 -17.08 -11.50
CA TYR A 279 15.59 -18.37 -11.32
C TYR A 279 17.08 -18.19 -10.99
N TRP A 280 17.78 -17.32 -11.72
CA TRP A 280 19.18 -17.00 -11.48
C TRP A 280 19.42 -16.46 -10.07
N VAL A 281 18.56 -15.55 -9.57
CA VAL A 281 18.61 -15.03 -8.20
C VAL A 281 18.44 -16.17 -7.18
N VAL A 282 17.47 -17.07 -7.38
CA VAL A 282 17.27 -18.23 -6.50
C VAL A 282 18.53 -19.07 -6.40
N VAL A 283 19.14 -19.40 -7.53
CA VAL A 283 20.27 -20.34 -7.64
C VAL A 283 21.58 -19.72 -7.15
N HIS A 284 21.86 -18.44 -7.42
CA HIS A 284 23.20 -17.89 -7.22
C HIS A 284 23.33 -16.95 -6.01
N ILE A 285 22.26 -16.25 -5.64
CA ILE A 285 22.29 -15.28 -4.53
C ILE A 285 21.85 -15.94 -3.23
N THR A 286 20.76 -16.71 -3.28
CA THR A 286 20.14 -17.21 -2.07
C THR A 286 20.88 -18.32 -1.30
N PRO A 287 21.74 -19.17 -1.92
CA PRO A 287 22.60 -20.08 -1.15
C PRO A 287 23.74 -19.37 -0.42
N ARG A 288 24.15 -18.18 -0.89
CA ARG A 288 25.23 -17.40 -0.28
C ARG A 288 24.81 -16.79 1.07
N ILE A 289 23.55 -16.35 1.20
CA ILE A 289 23.01 -15.77 2.44
C ILE A 289 22.99 -16.82 3.58
N ARG A 290 22.64 -18.09 3.28
CA ARG A 290 22.67 -19.18 4.28
C ARG A 290 24.05 -19.49 4.86
N ARG A 291 25.16 -19.17 4.16
CA ARG A 291 26.53 -19.38 4.68
C ARG A 291 26.99 -18.30 5.65
N PHE A 292 26.27 -17.19 5.75
CA PHE A 292 26.59 -16.09 6.68
C PHE A 292 25.68 -16.09 7.93
N GLU A 293 24.74 -17.03 8.02
CA GLU A 293 23.81 -17.22 9.15
C GLU A 293 24.08 -18.51 9.95
N THR A 294 25.20 -19.19 9.68
CA THR A 294 25.74 -20.34 10.45
C THR A 294 27.07 -19.99 11.06
#